data_AF-A0A7Y6QRU9-F1
#
_entry.id   AF-A0A7Y6QRU9-F1
#
_cell.length_a   1.000
_cell.length_b   1.000
_cell.length_c   1.000
_cell.angle_alpha   90.00
_cell.angle_beta   90.00
_cell.angle_gamma   90.00
#
_symmetry.space_group_name_H-M   'P 1'
#
loop_
_entity.id
_entity.type
_entity.pdbx_description
1 polymer ?
#
loop_
_entity_poly.entity_id
_entity_poly.type
_entity_poly.pdbx_seq_one_letter_code
_entity_poly.pdbx_strand_id
1 'polypeptide(L)'
;MAKKVLIVTNSFDLHADLVMPLLTARDCAVFRINLDAFPRDYQICQLFTQNKMSSEIRHLPTGASIDLAEVGAVWARKPADFAFASEDLTVQERAYAKMETEHALFGLLYPLDCYWMSHPVALRGSMWKGEQLQRARSMGFRVPASIVTNSPERVRAFKDSVQGDLVFKCLSSPMLGAEAVADEDRIATGLATTIVTDEMMESLDAVSEVPCHFQEYIHKQYELRVTIIAGRIFAAKLHSQDDPRTAVDSRDMSAEILYEATELPDEIKERCLVFVQSYGLNYSALDLIVTPEGEYVFLENNPNGQFLYVEQLIPEFKMLDAVADRLSEEAACRI
;
A
#
# COMPACT_ATOMS: atom_id res chain seq x y z
N MET A 1 13.98 28.51 8.44
CA MET A 1 14.69 27.52 7.59
C MET A 1 13.64 26.70 6.87
N ALA A 2 13.91 26.18 5.67
CA ALA A 2 12.99 25.24 5.03
C ALA A 2 12.79 24.04 5.96
N LYS A 3 11.54 23.56 6.09
CA LYS A 3 11.26 22.37 6.88
C LYS A 3 11.84 21.13 6.19
N LYS A 4 11.95 20.04 6.95
CA LYS A 4 12.56 18.76 6.57
C LYS A 4 11.50 17.79 6.09
N VAL A 5 11.92 16.83 5.27
CA VAL A 5 11.14 15.63 4.94
C VAL A 5 11.49 14.52 5.93
N LEU A 6 10.47 13.91 6.52
CA LEU A 6 10.60 12.72 7.35
C LEU A 6 10.17 11.48 6.56
N ILE A 7 11.04 10.49 6.43
CA ILE A 7 10.70 9.20 5.81
C ILE A 7 10.58 8.15 6.91
N VAL A 8 9.42 7.48 7.02
CA VAL A 8 9.18 6.40 7.98
C VAL A 8 9.05 5.10 7.19
N THR A 9 10.05 4.22 7.33
CA THR A 9 10.17 3.00 6.52
C THR A 9 11.01 1.93 7.23
N ASN A 10 11.59 0.97 6.51
CA ASN A 10 12.57 0.00 7.02
C ASN A 10 13.91 0.10 6.29
N SER A 11 14.97 -0.54 6.81
CA SER A 11 16.34 -0.45 6.27
C SER A 11 16.50 -1.02 4.86
N PHE A 12 15.56 -1.84 4.37
CA PHE A 12 15.63 -2.51 3.07
C PHE A 12 14.70 -1.91 2.01
N ASP A 13 14.11 -0.74 2.28
CA ASP A 13 13.19 -0.08 1.36
C ASP A 13 13.91 0.66 0.22
N LEU A 14 14.09 -0.03 -0.92
CA LEU A 14 14.71 0.50 -2.13
C LEU A 14 14.06 1.80 -2.64
N HIS A 15 12.74 1.97 -2.45
CA HIS A 15 12.06 3.21 -2.82
C HIS A 15 12.61 4.40 -2.05
N ALA A 16 12.79 4.26 -0.73
CA ALA A 16 13.36 5.30 0.10
C ALA A 16 14.81 5.58 -0.28
N ASP A 17 15.60 4.53 -0.54
CA ASP A 17 17.00 4.66 -0.98
C ASP A 17 17.14 5.49 -2.26
N LEU A 18 16.20 5.33 -3.21
CA LEU A 18 16.23 6.04 -4.49
C LEU A 18 15.65 7.47 -4.43
N VAL A 19 14.68 7.73 -3.54
CA VAL A 19 14.11 9.08 -3.38
C VAL A 19 15.04 10.01 -2.58
N MET A 20 15.83 9.50 -1.63
CA MET A 20 16.70 10.32 -0.79
C MET A 20 17.74 11.17 -1.56
N PRO A 21 18.45 10.64 -2.57
CA PRO A 21 19.33 11.45 -3.43
C PRO A 21 18.58 12.51 -4.22
N LEU A 22 17.36 12.20 -4.68
CA LEU A 22 16.51 13.15 -5.43
C LEU A 22 16.06 14.32 -4.55
N LEU A 23 15.75 14.06 -3.28
CA LEU A 23 15.45 15.11 -2.29
C LEU A 23 16.70 15.96 -2.00
N THR A 24 17.86 15.32 -1.84
CA THR A 24 19.14 16.03 -1.64
C THR A 24 19.47 16.95 -2.81
N ALA A 25 19.23 16.49 -4.05
CA ALA A 25 19.43 17.29 -5.26
C ALA A 25 18.50 18.51 -5.37
N ARG A 26 17.42 18.54 -4.57
CA ARG A 26 16.46 19.66 -4.46
C ARG A 26 16.72 20.52 -3.22
N ASP A 27 17.92 20.44 -2.64
CA ASP A 27 18.31 21.11 -1.38
C ASP A 27 17.36 20.83 -0.21
N CYS A 28 16.66 19.69 -0.24
CA CYS A 28 15.71 19.29 0.79
C CYS A 28 16.40 18.40 1.82
N ALA A 29 16.44 18.84 3.08
CA ALA A 29 16.96 18.04 4.17
C ALA A 29 15.99 16.89 4.51
N VAL A 30 16.54 15.69 4.73
CA VAL A 30 15.78 14.46 5.00
C VAL A 30 16.23 13.82 6.30
N PHE A 31 15.28 13.34 7.08
CA PHE A 31 15.52 12.43 8.20
C PHE A 31 14.76 11.12 7.94
N ARG A 32 15.44 9.97 8.04
CA ARG A 32 14.84 8.65 7.84
C ARG A 32 14.76 7.91 9.16
N ILE A 33 13.59 7.34 9.45
CA ILE A 33 13.35 6.40 10.54
C ILE A 33 13.24 5.01 9.93
N ASN A 34 14.12 4.11 10.33
CA ASN A 34 14.04 2.68 10.05
C ASN A 34 13.37 1.98 11.22
N LEU A 35 12.15 1.49 11.02
CA LEU A 35 11.33 0.85 12.05
C LEU A 35 11.96 -0.46 12.57
N ASP A 36 12.66 -1.19 11.69
CA ASP A 36 13.46 -2.40 11.99
C ASP A 36 14.74 -2.13 12.79
N ALA A 37 15.01 -0.87 13.10
CA ALA A 37 16.05 -0.44 14.03
C ALA A 37 15.47 0.35 15.22
N PHE A 38 14.15 0.61 15.25
CA PHE A 38 13.47 1.37 16.28
C PHE A 38 12.85 0.42 17.33
N PRO A 39 12.94 0.69 18.65
CA PRO A 39 13.63 1.80 19.28
C PRO A 39 15.13 1.57 19.53
N ARG A 40 15.69 0.39 19.26
CA ARG A 40 17.09 0.05 19.60
C ARG A 40 18.12 1.14 19.27
N ASP A 41 18.06 1.68 18.06
CA ASP A 41 19.04 2.63 17.52
C ASP A 41 18.55 4.09 17.58
N TYR A 42 17.44 4.35 18.28
CA TYR A 42 16.81 5.67 18.34
C TYR A 42 16.49 6.08 19.77
N GLN A 43 16.55 7.38 20.03
CA GLN A 43 15.97 7.99 21.22
C GLN A 43 14.85 8.92 20.79
N ILE A 44 13.73 8.84 21.48
CA ILE A 44 12.64 9.81 21.35
C ILE A 44 12.47 10.55 22.66
N CYS A 45 12.13 11.83 22.56
CA CYS A 45 11.72 12.62 23.70
C CYS A 45 10.47 13.40 23.30
N GLN A 46 9.39 13.23 24.06
CA GLN A 46 8.21 14.08 23.97
C GLN A 46 7.98 14.70 25.34
N LEU A 47 8.24 16.00 25.44
CA LEU A 47 8.12 16.75 26.68
C LEU A 47 6.78 17.48 26.68
N PHE A 48 5.96 17.22 27.70
CA PHE A 48 4.75 17.96 27.98
C PHE A 48 4.85 18.64 29.34
N THR A 49 4.85 19.97 29.34
CA THR A 49 4.76 20.78 30.55
C THR A 49 3.69 21.84 30.35
N GLN A 50 3.30 22.53 31.42
CA GLN A 50 2.32 23.62 31.33
C GLN A 50 2.73 24.73 30.33
N ASN A 51 4.04 24.95 30.13
CA ASN A 51 4.56 26.08 29.36
C ASN A 51 5.35 25.68 28.10
N LYS A 52 5.58 24.38 27.88
CA LYS A 52 6.39 23.89 26.77
C LYS A 52 5.91 22.51 26.31
N MET A 53 5.77 22.39 25.00
CA MET A 53 5.67 21.13 24.29
C MET A 53 6.85 21.05 23.32
N SER A 54 7.58 19.94 23.31
CA SER A 54 8.65 19.71 22.35
C SER A 54 8.82 18.23 22.07
N SER A 55 9.16 17.89 20.83
CA SER A 55 9.34 16.51 20.39
C SER A 55 10.63 16.40 19.59
N GLU A 56 11.51 15.47 19.96
CA GLU A 56 12.77 15.22 19.26
C GLU A 56 12.94 13.72 19.02
N ILE A 57 13.52 13.38 17.87
CA ILE A 57 14.04 12.04 17.58
C ILE A 57 15.54 12.15 17.31
N ARG A 58 16.33 11.26 17.91
CA ARG A 58 17.77 11.15 17.69
C ARG A 58 18.13 9.75 17.22
N HIS A 59 18.90 9.66 16.14
CA HIS A 59 19.48 8.41 15.65
C HIS A 59 20.86 8.21 16.30
N LEU A 60 20.96 7.22 17.19
CA LEU A 60 22.11 6.99 18.06
C LEU A 60 23.42 6.72 17.29
N PRO A 61 23.46 5.84 16.26
CA PRO A 61 24.69 5.52 15.54
C PRO A 61 25.33 6.72 14.85
N THR A 62 24.51 7.60 14.24
CA THR A 62 25.01 8.78 13.50
C THR A 62 25.10 10.04 14.34
N GLY A 63 24.43 10.07 15.48
CA GLY A 63 24.25 11.27 16.30
C GLY A 63 23.26 12.30 15.75
N ALA A 64 22.73 12.11 14.53
CA ALA A 64 21.76 13.01 13.91
C ALA A 64 20.48 13.11 14.74
N SER A 65 19.89 14.30 14.83
CA SER A 65 18.59 14.52 15.45
C SER A 65 17.68 15.42 14.62
N ILE A 66 16.39 15.33 14.91
CA ILE A 66 15.34 16.16 14.32
C ILE A 66 14.38 16.64 15.41
N ASP A 67 14.21 17.95 15.52
CA ASP A 67 13.06 18.55 16.20
C ASP A 67 11.87 18.42 15.25
N LEU A 68 10.78 17.82 15.72
CA LEU A 68 9.62 17.59 14.87
C LEU A 68 8.88 18.86 14.46
N ALA A 69 9.10 19.98 15.15
CA ALA A 69 8.63 21.29 14.70
C ALA A 69 9.24 21.69 13.34
N GLU A 70 10.39 21.10 12.98
CA GLU A 70 11.06 21.29 11.70
C GLU A 70 10.53 20.38 10.59
N VAL A 71 9.55 19.49 10.84
CA VAL A 71 9.02 18.57 9.81
C VAL A 71 7.92 19.24 9.00
N GLY A 72 8.09 19.26 7.68
CA GLY A 72 7.15 19.90 6.74
C GLY A 72 6.40 18.90 5.86
N ALA A 73 6.99 17.72 5.66
CA ALA A 73 6.35 16.60 4.95
C ALA A 73 6.79 15.25 5.52
N VAL A 74 5.88 14.28 5.52
CA VAL A 74 6.12 12.89 5.97
C VAL A 74 5.77 11.92 4.86
N TRP A 75 6.68 10.99 4.58
CA TRP A 75 6.43 9.81 3.76
C TRP A 75 6.43 8.55 4.64
N ALA A 76 5.24 8.08 5.01
CA ALA A 76 5.05 6.83 5.75
C ALA A 76 4.90 5.67 4.77
N ARG A 77 6.02 5.00 4.45
CA ARG A 77 6.14 4.16 3.26
C ARG A 77 5.96 2.67 3.52
N LYS A 78 6.77 2.07 4.39
CA LYS A 78 6.69 0.63 4.71
C LYS A 78 6.69 0.39 6.21
N PRO A 79 5.86 -0.55 6.70
CA PRO A 79 5.99 -1.04 8.05
C PRO A 79 7.22 -1.94 8.18
N ALA A 80 7.64 -2.19 9.42
CA ALA A 80 8.58 -3.22 9.82
C ALA A 80 8.29 -3.58 11.28
N ASP A 81 8.77 -4.75 11.71
CA ASP A 81 8.83 -5.05 13.14
C ASP A 81 9.86 -4.18 13.84
N PHE A 82 9.58 -3.84 15.09
CA PHE A 82 10.51 -3.09 15.93
C PHE A 82 11.68 -3.96 16.39
N ALA A 83 12.82 -3.31 16.63
CA ALA A 83 14.01 -3.93 17.20
C ALA A 83 14.29 -3.38 18.60
N PHE A 84 14.57 -4.29 19.53
CA PHE A 84 14.88 -3.97 20.92
C PHE A 84 16.35 -4.27 21.23
N ALA A 85 16.92 -3.55 22.19
CA ALA A 85 18.30 -3.78 22.63
C ALA A 85 18.48 -5.12 23.37
N SER A 86 17.43 -5.57 24.07
CA SER A 86 17.39 -6.90 24.69
C SER A 86 17.04 -7.97 23.67
N GLU A 87 17.90 -8.98 23.55
CA GLU A 87 17.69 -10.11 22.64
C GLU A 87 16.78 -11.18 23.25
N ASP A 88 16.65 -11.21 24.58
CA ASP A 88 16.06 -12.28 25.38
C ASP A 88 14.67 -11.95 25.97
N LEU A 89 13.96 -10.97 25.40
CA LEU A 89 12.58 -10.66 25.81
C LEU A 89 11.67 -11.88 25.67
N THR A 90 10.93 -12.20 26.74
CA THR A 90 9.87 -13.21 26.70
C THR A 90 8.74 -12.80 25.74
N VAL A 91 7.86 -13.73 25.37
CA VAL A 91 6.74 -13.48 24.45
C VAL A 91 5.87 -12.31 24.91
N GLN A 92 5.53 -12.27 26.20
CA GLN A 92 4.69 -11.20 26.75
C GLN A 92 5.43 -9.85 26.79
N GLU A 93 6.71 -9.83 27.18
CA GLU A 93 7.52 -8.60 27.19
C GLU A 93 7.70 -8.04 25.79
N ARG A 94 7.95 -8.89 24.79
CA ARG A 94 8.07 -8.48 23.38
C ARG A 94 6.77 -7.89 22.85
N ALA A 95 5.62 -8.53 23.16
CA ALA A 95 4.31 -8.02 22.78
C ALA A 95 4.04 -6.65 23.42
N TYR A 96 4.31 -6.51 24.72
CA TYR A 96 4.19 -5.23 25.43
C TYR A 96 5.10 -4.15 24.84
N ALA A 97 6.39 -4.47 24.63
CA ALA A 97 7.36 -3.55 24.06
C ALA A 97 6.96 -3.08 22.65
N LYS A 98 6.42 -3.98 21.81
CA LYS A 98 5.88 -3.63 20.49
C LYS A 98 4.73 -2.63 20.61
N MET A 99 3.75 -2.89 21.48
CA MET A 99 2.60 -2.01 21.69
C MET A 99 3.01 -0.63 22.23
N GLU A 100 3.88 -0.56 23.24
CA GLU A 100 4.36 0.70 23.81
C GLU A 100 5.17 1.50 22.78
N THR A 101 6.02 0.83 22.00
CA THR A 101 6.81 1.46 20.95
C THR A 101 5.93 2.04 19.86
N GLU A 102 4.94 1.28 19.38
CA GLU A 102 3.97 1.74 18.40
C GLU A 102 3.22 2.98 18.90
N HIS A 103 2.74 2.92 20.15
CA HIS A 103 2.02 4.03 20.75
C HIS A 103 2.89 5.27 20.92
N ALA A 104 4.13 5.12 21.39
CA ALA A 104 5.05 6.23 21.60
C ALA A 104 5.48 6.87 20.26
N LEU A 105 5.82 6.07 19.25
CA LEU A 105 6.22 6.58 17.94
C LEU A 105 5.07 7.29 17.23
N PHE A 106 3.92 6.63 17.08
CA PHE A 106 2.81 7.23 16.33
C PHE A 106 2.07 8.31 17.13
N GLY A 107 2.06 8.24 18.47
CA GLY A 107 1.61 9.34 19.33
C GLY A 107 2.49 10.59 19.22
N LEU A 108 3.76 10.41 18.88
CA LEU A 108 4.70 11.50 18.59
C LEU A 108 4.56 12.04 17.15
N LEU A 109 4.25 11.17 16.18
CA LEU A 109 4.14 11.57 14.76
C LEU A 109 2.76 12.09 14.35
N TYR A 110 1.65 11.53 14.84
CA TYR A 110 0.30 11.92 14.40
C TYR A 110 -0.08 13.39 14.69
N PRO A 111 0.45 14.06 15.74
CA PRO A 111 0.20 15.48 15.95
C PRO A 111 0.84 16.41 14.92
N LEU A 112 1.69 15.91 14.01
CA LEU A 112 2.38 16.75 13.05
C LEU A 112 1.42 17.36 12.03
N ASP A 113 1.22 18.67 12.12
CA ASP A 113 0.53 19.47 11.12
C ASP A 113 1.47 19.76 9.93
N CYS A 114 1.66 18.73 9.12
CA CYS A 114 2.50 18.73 7.95
C CYS A 114 1.82 18.00 6.79
N TYR A 115 2.43 18.02 5.62
CA TYR A 115 1.94 17.20 4.51
C TYR A 115 2.25 15.72 4.75
N TRP A 116 1.33 14.82 4.42
CA TRP A 116 1.52 13.38 4.54
C TRP A 116 1.27 12.68 3.21
N MET A 117 2.15 11.76 2.83
CA MET A 117 1.99 10.88 1.67
C MET A 117 1.91 9.40 2.07
N SER A 118 0.79 8.85 2.52
CA SER A 118 -0.42 9.51 3.03
C SER A 118 -0.48 9.38 4.56
N HIS A 119 -1.41 10.06 5.22
CA HIS A 119 -1.53 9.95 6.67
C HIS A 119 -1.95 8.51 7.07
N PRO A 120 -1.33 7.88 8.07
CA PRO A 120 -1.63 6.48 8.46
C PRO A 120 -3.10 6.18 8.77
N VAL A 121 -3.84 7.14 9.33
CA VAL A 121 -5.30 7.02 9.53
C VAL A 121 -6.06 6.86 8.21
N ALA A 122 -5.71 7.67 7.19
CA ALA A 122 -6.29 7.58 5.86
C ALA A 122 -5.91 6.25 5.18
N LEU A 123 -4.63 5.85 5.30
CA LEU A 123 -4.14 4.56 4.82
C LEU A 123 -4.99 3.42 5.39
N ARG A 124 -5.21 3.39 6.72
CA ARG A 124 -5.98 2.33 7.39
C ARG A 124 -7.41 2.22 6.87
N GLY A 125 -8.10 3.34 6.71
CA GLY A 125 -9.47 3.37 6.20
C GLY A 125 -9.60 2.86 4.75
N SER A 126 -8.54 3.03 3.96
CA SER A 126 -8.53 2.71 2.53
C SER A 126 -8.17 1.27 2.15
N MET A 127 -7.96 0.36 3.13
CA MET A 127 -7.52 -1.03 2.87
C MET A 127 -8.67 -2.06 2.82
N TRP A 128 -9.90 -1.67 3.18
CA TRP A 128 -11.00 -2.62 3.33
C TRP A 128 -11.66 -2.94 1.99
N LYS A 129 -11.33 -4.09 1.37
CA LYS A 129 -11.76 -4.44 0.01
C LYS A 129 -13.26 -4.31 -0.26
N GLY A 130 -14.12 -4.77 0.66
CA GLY A 130 -15.57 -4.61 0.50
C GLY A 130 -16.02 -3.15 0.45
N GLU A 131 -15.41 -2.30 1.28
CA GLU A 131 -15.67 -0.85 1.29
C GLU A 131 -15.10 -0.17 0.05
N GLN A 132 -13.91 -0.57 -0.42
CA GLN A 132 -13.34 -0.09 -1.69
C GLN A 132 -14.28 -0.34 -2.88
N LEU A 133 -14.81 -1.57 -3.00
CA LEU A 133 -15.74 -1.93 -4.09
C LEU A 133 -17.04 -1.11 -4.00
N GLN A 134 -17.59 -0.95 -2.79
CA GLN A 134 -18.79 -0.14 -2.57
C GLN A 134 -18.56 1.33 -2.94
N ARG A 135 -17.42 1.90 -2.54
CA ARG A 135 -17.04 3.28 -2.82
C ARG A 135 -16.76 3.51 -4.30
N ALA A 136 -16.02 2.62 -4.95
CA ALA A 136 -15.77 2.72 -6.39
C ALA A 136 -17.09 2.69 -7.17
N ARG A 137 -18.02 1.80 -6.80
CA ARG A 137 -19.35 1.72 -7.41
C ARG A 137 -20.15 3.01 -7.22
N SER A 138 -20.14 3.61 -6.02
CA SER A 138 -20.88 4.87 -5.78
C SER A 138 -20.30 6.05 -6.58
N MET A 139 -19.05 5.95 -7.02
CA MET A 139 -18.36 6.92 -7.88
C MET A 139 -18.48 6.59 -9.39
N GLY A 140 -19.29 5.59 -9.74
CA GLY A 140 -19.58 5.24 -11.13
C GLY A 140 -18.63 4.24 -11.78
N PHE A 141 -17.69 3.63 -11.05
CA PHE A 141 -16.95 2.49 -11.59
C PHE A 141 -17.86 1.27 -11.75
N ARG A 142 -17.66 0.52 -12.85
CA ARG A 142 -18.04 -0.89 -12.88
C ARG A 142 -17.12 -1.63 -11.89
N VAL A 143 -17.69 -2.49 -11.08
CA VAL A 143 -16.97 -3.41 -10.18
C VAL A 143 -17.45 -4.83 -10.48
N PRO A 144 -16.63 -5.86 -10.27
CA PRO A 144 -17.06 -7.24 -10.48
C PRO A 144 -18.14 -7.62 -9.45
N ALA A 145 -19.01 -8.56 -9.80
CA ALA A 145 -19.87 -9.17 -8.79
C ALA A 145 -18.98 -9.84 -7.73
N SER A 146 -19.27 -9.61 -6.45
CA SER A 146 -18.44 -10.12 -5.33
C SER A 146 -19.29 -10.56 -4.17
N ILE A 147 -18.79 -11.56 -3.44
CA ILE A 147 -19.32 -11.98 -2.15
C ILE A 147 -18.19 -12.17 -1.15
N VAL A 148 -18.39 -11.61 0.06
CA VAL A 148 -17.60 -11.92 1.24
C VAL A 148 -18.48 -12.68 2.21
N THR A 149 -18.16 -13.93 2.49
CA THR A 149 -19.03 -14.83 3.26
C THR A 149 -18.24 -15.96 3.92
N ASN A 150 -18.75 -16.47 5.04
CA ASN A 150 -18.35 -17.73 5.64
C ASN A 150 -19.46 -18.80 5.51
N SER A 151 -20.37 -18.63 4.55
CA SER A 151 -21.48 -19.55 4.29
C SER A 151 -21.27 -20.28 2.96
N PRO A 152 -21.00 -21.59 2.97
CA PRO A 152 -20.85 -22.41 1.75
C PRO A 152 -22.06 -22.29 0.82
N GLU A 153 -23.27 -22.33 1.36
CA GLU A 153 -24.50 -22.22 0.56
C GLU A 153 -24.63 -20.89 -0.16
N ARG A 154 -24.16 -19.79 0.46
CA ARG A 154 -24.13 -18.50 -0.21
C ARG A 154 -23.10 -18.44 -1.33
N VAL A 155 -21.99 -19.18 -1.22
CA VAL A 155 -21.01 -19.30 -2.32
C VAL A 155 -21.61 -20.08 -3.48
N ARG A 156 -22.32 -21.19 -3.22
CA ARG A 156 -23.03 -21.96 -4.26
C ARG A 156 -24.06 -21.09 -4.99
N ALA A 157 -24.95 -20.43 -4.23
CA ALA A 157 -25.95 -19.54 -4.81
C ALA A 157 -25.31 -18.37 -5.59
N PHE A 158 -24.16 -17.86 -5.13
CA PHE A 158 -23.41 -16.83 -5.84
C PHE A 158 -22.81 -17.35 -7.15
N LYS A 159 -22.18 -18.54 -7.15
CA LYS A 159 -21.68 -19.22 -8.35
C LYS A 159 -22.78 -19.42 -9.38
N ASP A 160 -23.98 -19.84 -8.95
CA ASP A 160 -25.14 -20.02 -9.84
C ASP A 160 -25.66 -18.70 -10.42
N SER A 161 -25.42 -17.58 -9.73
CA SER A 161 -25.87 -16.24 -10.15
C SER A 161 -24.94 -15.56 -11.17
N VAL A 162 -23.69 -16.00 -11.28
CA VAL A 162 -22.70 -15.42 -12.20
C VAL A 162 -22.59 -16.24 -13.48
N GLN A 163 -22.50 -15.57 -14.62
CA GLN A 163 -22.29 -16.21 -15.91
C GLN A 163 -20.79 -16.33 -16.17
N GLY A 164 -20.13 -17.33 -15.57
CA GLY A 164 -18.71 -17.56 -15.78
C GLY A 164 -17.98 -18.12 -14.57
N ASP A 165 -16.66 -18.02 -14.60
CA ASP A 165 -15.79 -18.52 -13.54
C ASP A 165 -15.80 -17.60 -12.31
N LEU A 166 -15.45 -18.19 -11.17
CA LEU A 166 -15.17 -17.43 -9.96
C LEU A 166 -13.67 -17.40 -9.72
N VAL A 167 -13.21 -16.32 -9.11
CA VAL A 167 -11.91 -16.25 -8.47
C VAL A 167 -12.05 -16.13 -6.96
N PHE A 168 -11.15 -16.79 -6.26
CA PHE A 168 -10.88 -16.57 -4.84
C PHE A 168 -9.77 -15.52 -4.70
N LYS A 169 -9.94 -14.59 -3.74
CA LYS A 169 -8.94 -13.56 -3.44
C LYS A 169 -8.73 -13.44 -1.94
N CYS A 170 -7.48 -13.27 -1.50
CA CYS A 170 -7.18 -12.89 -0.12
C CYS A 170 -7.77 -11.51 0.20
N LEU A 171 -8.38 -11.38 1.39
CA LEU A 171 -8.92 -10.12 1.89
C LEU A 171 -7.84 -9.19 2.46
N SER A 172 -6.91 -9.75 3.25
CA SER A 172 -5.88 -9.01 3.97
C SER A 172 -4.59 -8.88 3.14
N SER A 173 -3.89 -9.98 2.95
CA SER A 173 -2.58 -10.05 2.28
C SER A 173 -2.48 -11.34 1.47
N PRO A 174 -1.91 -11.30 0.25
CA PRO A 174 -1.61 -12.51 -0.50
C PRO A 174 -0.47 -13.31 0.13
N MET A 175 0.26 -12.78 1.12
CA MET A 175 1.38 -13.47 1.78
C MET A 175 0.95 -14.41 2.93
N LEU A 176 -0.35 -14.67 3.08
CA LEU A 176 -0.89 -15.63 4.06
C LEU A 176 -0.47 -15.35 5.51
N GLY A 177 -0.29 -14.08 5.88
CA GLY A 177 0.12 -13.69 7.23
C GLY A 177 1.60 -14.01 7.54
N ALA A 178 2.43 -14.18 6.51
CA ALA A 178 3.88 -14.39 6.64
C ALA A 178 4.55 -13.36 7.58
N GLU A 179 4.05 -12.13 7.62
CA GLU A 179 4.49 -11.07 8.52
C GLU A 179 4.28 -11.35 10.02
N ALA A 180 3.45 -12.32 10.39
CA ALA A 180 3.16 -12.70 11.78
C ALA A 180 3.74 -14.07 12.15
N VAL A 181 4.45 -14.73 11.24
CA VAL A 181 4.91 -16.11 11.36
C VAL A 181 6.40 -16.20 11.00
N ALA A 182 7.17 -16.95 11.80
CA ALA A 182 8.57 -17.19 11.54
C ALA A 182 8.77 -17.91 10.20
N ASP A 183 9.87 -17.62 9.50
CA ASP A 183 10.16 -18.16 8.16
C ASP A 183 10.08 -19.71 8.12
N GLU A 184 10.55 -20.38 9.18
CA GLU A 184 10.55 -21.84 9.31
C GLU A 184 9.16 -22.47 9.49
N ASP A 185 8.19 -21.69 9.98
CA ASP A 185 6.81 -22.13 10.20
C ASP A 185 5.89 -21.85 8.99
N ARG A 186 6.42 -21.21 7.93
CA ARG A 186 5.64 -20.88 6.73
C ARG A 186 5.48 -22.11 5.83
N ILE A 187 4.23 -22.48 5.56
CA ILE A 187 3.89 -23.62 4.70
C ILE A 187 3.73 -23.26 3.21
N ALA A 188 3.63 -21.97 2.89
CA ALA A 188 3.50 -21.46 1.54
C ALA A 188 4.04 -20.01 1.45
N THR A 189 4.47 -19.60 0.26
CA THR A 189 4.99 -18.25 0.01
C THR A 189 3.89 -17.20 -0.17
N GLY A 190 2.70 -17.64 -0.59
CA GLY A 190 1.54 -16.79 -0.77
C GLY A 190 0.42 -17.47 -1.55
N LEU A 191 -0.66 -16.73 -1.75
CA LEU A 191 -1.84 -17.13 -2.51
C LEU A 191 -2.25 -15.98 -3.42
N ALA A 192 -2.07 -16.18 -4.72
CA ALA A 192 -2.48 -15.25 -5.76
C ALA A 192 -4.01 -15.29 -5.97
N THR A 193 -4.52 -14.46 -6.89
CA THR A 193 -5.90 -14.62 -7.36
C THR A 193 -6.03 -15.97 -8.05
N THR A 194 -6.92 -16.82 -7.56
CA THR A 194 -7.03 -18.22 -8.02
C THR A 194 -8.40 -18.47 -8.62
N ILE A 195 -8.45 -19.02 -9.85
CA ILE A 195 -9.68 -19.52 -10.45
C ILE A 195 -10.20 -20.68 -9.59
N VAL A 196 -11.46 -20.59 -9.17
CA VAL A 196 -12.13 -21.61 -8.38
C VAL A 196 -12.51 -22.77 -9.30
N THR A 197 -11.88 -23.92 -9.10
CA THR A 197 -12.15 -25.14 -9.87
C THR A 197 -13.35 -25.90 -9.31
N ASP A 198 -13.88 -26.85 -10.08
CA ASP A 198 -14.95 -27.73 -9.61
C ASP A 198 -14.53 -28.55 -8.38
N GLU A 199 -13.27 -28.99 -8.30
CA GLU A 199 -12.70 -29.67 -7.12
C GLU A 199 -12.70 -28.77 -5.88
N MET A 200 -12.39 -27.48 -6.03
CA MET A 200 -12.51 -26.52 -4.93
C MET A 200 -13.97 -26.31 -4.53
N MET A 201 -14.90 -26.34 -5.50
CA MET A 201 -16.34 -26.25 -5.23
C MET A 201 -16.88 -27.47 -4.47
N GLU A 202 -16.31 -28.66 -4.68
CA GLU A 202 -16.62 -29.86 -3.90
C GLU A 202 -16.15 -29.74 -2.44
N SER A 203 -15.13 -28.91 -2.18
CA SER A 203 -14.54 -28.67 -0.86
C SER A 203 -15.05 -27.39 -0.16
N LEU A 204 -16.22 -26.87 -0.56
CA LEU A 204 -16.74 -25.60 -0.06
C LEU A 204 -16.99 -25.53 1.45
N ASP A 205 -17.10 -26.65 2.15
CA ASP A 205 -17.33 -26.66 3.60
C ASP A 205 -16.23 -25.91 4.37
N ALA A 206 -15.01 -25.85 3.83
CA ALA A 206 -13.89 -25.07 4.36
C ALA A 206 -14.17 -23.55 4.46
N VAL A 207 -15.12 -23.02 3.68
CA VAL A 207 -15.57 -21.62 3.77
C VAL A 207 -16.21 -21.31 5.13
N SER A 208 -16.68 -22.33 5.87
CA SER A 208 -17.27 -22.14 7.20
C SER A 208 -16.24 -21.74 8.25
N GLU A 209 -14.95 -22.02 8.03
CA GLU A 209 -13.86 -21.78 8.98
C GLU A 209 -13.46 -20.29 9.07
N VAL A 210 -13.56 -19.56 7.96
CA VAL A 210 -13.13 -18.16 7.88
C VAL A 210 -13.89 -17.42 6.76
N PRO A 211 -14.20 -16.12 6.91
CA PRO A 211 -14.76 -15.33 5.82
C PRO A 211 -13.85 -15.35 4.57
N CYS A 212 -14.42 -15.79 3.45
CA CYS A 212 -13.76 -15.87 2.15
C CYS A 212 -14.27 -14.77 1.22
N HIS A 213 -13.43 -14.34 0.27
CA HIS A 213 -13.82 -13.40 -0.77
C HIS A 213 -13.77 -14.08 -2.14
N PHE A 214 -14.96 -14.22 -2.73
CA PHE A 214 -15.14 -14.70 -4.08
C PHE A 214 -15.62 -13.56 -4.97
N GLN A 215 -15.17 -13.56 -6.21
CA GLN A 215 -15.47 -12.54 -7.19
C GLN A 215 -15.67 -13.18 -8.56
N GLU A 216 -16.59 -12.63 -9.36
CA GLU A 216 -16.73 -12.96 -10.77
C GLU A 216 -15.38 -12.80 -11.48
N TYR A 217 -14.97 -13.82 -12.24
CA TYR A 217 -13.86 -13.68 -13.16
C TYR A 217 -14.34 -12.96 -14.42
N ILE A 218 -13.83 -11.74 -14.62
CA ILE A 218 -14.11 -10.95 -15.81
C ILE A 218 -12.98 -11.16 -16.80
N HIS A 219 -13.31 -11.66 -18.00
CA HIS A 219 -12.37 -11.70 -19.11
C HIS A 219 -11.90 -10.29 -19.46
N LYS A 220 -10.60 -10.15 -19.64
CA LYS A 220 -9.92 -8.88 -19.84
C LYS A 220 -9.04 -8.93 -21.07
N GLN A 221 -9.03 -7.83 -21.80
CA GLN A 221 -8.07 -7.60 -22.88
C GLN A 221 -6.69 -7.26 -22.29
N TYR A 222 -6.65 -6.50 -21.19
CA TYR A 222 -5.43 -6.12 -20.48
C TYR A 222 -5.75 -5.63 -19.06
N GLU A 223 -4.71 -5.50 -18.24
CA GLU A 223 -4.78 -4.85 -16.92
C GLU A 223 -4.25 -3.41 -17.00
N LEU A 224 -4.71 -2.57 -16.09
CA LEU A 224 -4.26 -1.20 -15.92
C LEU A 224 -3.77 -1.00 -14.50
N ARG A 225 -2.52 -0.56 -14.37
CA ARG A 225 -1.94 -0.09 -13.11
C ARG A 225 -1.92 1.43 -13.13
N VAL A 226 -2.82 2.05 -12.37
CA VAL A 226 -2.99 3.51 -12.31
C VAL A 226 -2.40 4.03 -11.00
N THR A 227 -1.19 4.57 -11.05
CA THR A 227 -0.53 5.19 -9.89
C THR A 227 -0.88 6.67 -9.83
N ILE A 228 -1.37 7.13 -8.67
CA ILE A 228 -1.66 8.52 -8.37
C ILE A 228 -0.64 9.02 -7.36
N ILE A 229 0.08 10.09 -7.70
CA ILE A 229 1.05 10.76 -6.83
C ILE A 229 0.68 12.24 -6.75
N ALA A 230 0.08 12.62 -5.63
CA ALA A 230 -0.34 13.98 -5.31
C ALA A 230 -1.12 14.68 -6.44
N GLY A 231 -2.09 13.95 -7.00
CA GLY A 231 -2.97 14.39 -8.08
C GLY A 231 -2.44 14.14 -9.49
N ARG A 232 -1.16 13.76 -9.66
CA ARG A 232 -0.60 13.33 -10.96
C ARG A 232 -0.93 11.85 -11.19
N ILE A 233 -1.29 11.49 -12.41
CA ILE A 233 -1.71 10.14 -12.79
C ILE A 233 -0.68 9.53 -13.73
N PHE A 234 -0.30 8.29 -13.45
CA PHE A 234 0.57 7.47 -14.27
C PHE A 234 -0.17 6.15 -14.54
N ALA A 235 -0.62 5.93 -15.77
CA ALA A 235 -1.40 4.76 -16.14
C ALA A 235 -0.56 3.85 -17.03
N ALA A 236 -0.18 2.69 -16.51
CA ALA A 236 0.47 1.62 -17.26
C ALA A 236 -0.57 0.61 -17.72
N LYS A 237 -0.58 0.30 -19.01
CA LYS A 237 -1.27 -0.86 -19.54
C LYS A 237 -0.33 -2.07 -19.51
N LEU A 238 -0.83 -3.15 -18.91
CA LEU A 238 -0.14 -4.41 -18.73
C LEU A 238 -0.75 -5.41 -19.70
N HIS A 239 0.04 -5.90 -20.65
CA HIS A 239 -0.39 -6.90 -21.62
C HIS A 239 -0.44 -8.30 -20.98
N SER A 240 -1.29 -8.45 -19.97
CA SER A 240 -1.39 -9.65 -19.12
C SER A 240 -1.81 -10.92 -19.88
N GLN A 241 -2.35 -10.77 -21.09
CA GLN A 241 -2.74 -11.89 -21.96
C GLN A 241 -1.59 -12.41 -22.85
N ASP A 242 -0.44 -11.73 -22.88
CA ASP A 242 0.72 -12.16 -23.66
C ASP A 242 1.39 -13.42 -23.09
N ASP A 243 1.18 -13.70 -21.80
CA ASP A 243 1.67 -14.89 -21.11
C ASP A 243 0.56 -15.54 -20.26
N PRO A 244 0.33 -16.87 -20.38
CA PRO A 244 -0.67 -17.57 -19.58
C PRO A 244 -0.50 -17.41 -18.05
N ARG A 245 0.73 -17.22 -17.56
CA ARG A 245 1.01 -17.02 -16.12
C ARG A 245 0.38 -15.74 -15.57
N THR A 246 0.26 -14.72 -16.42
CA THR A 246 -0.30 -13.41 -16.05
C THR A 246 -1.76 -13.25 -16.44
N ALA A 247 -2.34 -14.22 -17.16
CA ALA A 247 -3.68 -14.09 -17.73
C ALA A 247 -4.76 -13.89 -16.66
N VAL A 248 -4.65 -14.55 -15.50
CA VAL A 248 -5.58 -14.39 -14.37
C VAL A 248 -5.16 -13.24 -13.46
N ASP A 249 -3.86 -13.08 -13.22
CA ASP A 249 -3.28 -12.11 -12.28
C ASP A 249 -1.90 -11.66 -12.80
N SER A 250 -1.73 -10.38 -13.13
CA SER A 250 -0.50 -9.88 -13.74
C SER A 250 0.73 -9.88 -12.83
N ARG A 251 0.61 -10.34 -11.58
CA ARG A 251 1.67 -10.23 -10.56
C ARG A 251 2.73 -11.32 -10.62
N ASP A 252 2.69 -12.21 -11.61
CA ASP A 252 3.81 -13.12 -11.90
C ASP A 252 4.93 -12.38 -12.64
N MET A 253 5.88 -11.86 -11.88
CA MET A 253 7.03 -11.10 -12.40
C MET A 253 8.06 -11.96 -13.15
N SER A 254 7.89 -13.29 -13.21
CA SER A 254 8.72 -14.16 -14.05
C SER A 254 8.26 -14.18 -15.51
N ALA A 255 7.11 -13.59 -15.80
CA ALA A 255 6.60 -13.40 -17.17
C ALA A 255 7.09 -12.07 -17.74
N GLU A 256 7.72 -12.13 -18.91
CA GLU A 256 8.19 -10.96 -19.64
C GLU A 256 7.05 -10.38 -20.50
N ILE A 257 6.03 -9.82 -19.85
CA ILE A 257 4.92 -9.13 -20.54
C ILE A 257 5.24 -7.67 -20.82
N LEU A 258 4.64 -7.10 -21.87
CA LEU A 258 4.79 -5.69 -22.20
C LEU A 258 4.03 -4.80 -21.20
N TYR A 259 4.70 -3.73 -20.78
CA TYR A 259 4.14 -2.60 -20.05
C TYR A 259 4.24 -1.37 -20.94
N GLU A 260 3.13 -0.70 -21.18
CA GLU A 260 3.09 0.51 -22.01
C GLU A 260 2.42 1.68 -21.29
N ALA A 261 2.98 2.88 -21.46
CA ALA A 261 2.33 4.11 -21.03
C ALA A 261 1.02 4.29 -21.80
N THR A 262 -0.06 4.66 -21.11
CA THR A 262 -1.35 4.91 -21.76
C THR A 262 -2.08 6.09 -21.15
N GLU A 263 -2.96 6.70 -21.93
CA GLU A 263 -3.87 7.74 -21.45
C GLU A 263 -5.23 7.13 -21.11
N LEU A 264 -5.74 7.47 -19.92
CA LEU A 264 -7.08 7.08 -19.52
C LEU A 264 -8.11 8.04 -20.15
N PRO A 265 -9.30 7.55 -20.53
CA PRO A 265 -10.42 8.43 -20.83
C PRO A 265 -10.69 9.39 -19.67
N ASP A 266 -11.05 10.65 -19.98
CA ASP A 266 -11.23 11.71 -18.98
C ASP A 266 -12.16 11.32 -17.83
N GLU A 267 -13.22 10.57 -18.13
CA GLU A 267 -14.16 10.09 -17.12
C GLU A 267 -13.51 9.09 -16.14
N ILE A 268 -12.69 8.15 -16.65
CA ILE A 268 -11.98 7.18 -15.80
C ILE A 268 -10.90 7.89 -14.98
N LYS A 269 -10.19 8.83 -15.61
CA LYS A 269 -9.20 9.69 -14.96
C LYS A 269 -9.78 10.42 -13.75
N GLU A 270 -10.92 11.09 -13.94
CA GLU A 270 -11.62 11.82 -12.88
C GLU A 270 -12.09 10.88 -11.76
N ARG A 271 -12.68 9.74 -12.10
CA ARG A 271 -13.12 8.75 -11.10
C ARG A 271 -11.94 8.24 -10.26
N CYS A 272 -10.79 7.98 -10.87
CA CYS A 272 -9.57 7.57 -10.15
C CYS A 272 -9.11 8.65 -9.16
N LEU A 273 -9.10 9.92 -9.58
CA LEU A 273 -8.72 11.05 -8.71
C LEU A 273 -9.68 11.21 -7.54
N VAL A 274 -10.99 11.27 -7.82
CA VAL A 274 -12.04 11.40 -6.80
C VAL A 274 -11.98 10.24 -5.81
N PHE A 275 -11.75 9.02 -6.29
CA PHE A 275 -11.63 7.83 -5.44
C PHE A 275 -10.47 7.98 -4.44
N VAL A 276 -9.26 8.32 -4.90
CA VAL A 276 -8.09 8.49 -4.03
C VAL A 276 -8.28 9.67 -3.06
N GLN A 277 -8.79 10.80 -3.56
CA GLN A 277 -9.05 11.98 -2.74
C GLN A 277 -10.12 11.72 -1.66
N SER A 278 -11.12 10.88 -1.93
CA SER A 278 -12.19 10.58 -0.99
C SER A 278 -11.73 9.85 0.29
N TYR A 279 -10.55 9.25 0.26
CA TYR A 279 -9.89 8.68 1.44
C TYR A 279 -8.94 9.67 2.12
N GLY A 280 -8.69 10.84 1.53
CA GLY A 280 -7.63 11.75 1.96
C GLY A 280 -6.23 11.23 1.64
N LEU A 281 -6.10 10.41 0.58
CA LEU A 281 -4.81 9.88 0.14
C LEU A 281 -4.13 10.85 -0.84
N ASN A 282 -2.81 10.95 -0.71
CA ASN A 282 -1.94 11.62 -1.66
C ASN A 282 -1.13 10.64 -2.51
N TYR A 283 -1.21 9.35 -2.20
CA TYR A 283 -0.60 8.28 -2.99
C TYR A 283 -1.54 7.09 -3.03
N SER A 284 -1.72 6.51 -4.21
CA SER A 284 -2.28 5.17 -4.34
C SER A 284 -1.93 4.54 -5.69
N ALA A 285 -1.89 3.21 -5.76
CA ALA A 285 -1.92 2.48 -7.00
C ALA A 285 -3.26 1.74 -7.12
N LEU A 286 -4.04 2.07 -8.15
CA LEU A 286 -5.31 1.42 -8.45
C LEU A 286 -5.09 0.34 -9.50
N ASP A 287 -5.73 -0.81 -9.31
CA ASP A 287 -5.72 -1.90 -10.27
C ASP A 287 -7.10 -1.95 -10.96
N LEU A 288 -7.08 -1.78 -12.28
CA LEU A 288 -8.24 -1.84 -13.16
C LEU A 288 -8.01 -2.90 -14.23
N ILE A 289 -9.08 -3.34 -14.88
CA ILE A 289 -9.02 -4.14 -16.11
C ILE A 289 -9.85 -3.50 -17.20
N VAL A 290 -9.52 -3.80 -18.45
CA VAL A 290 -10.35 -3.44 -19.60
C VAL A 290 -10.84 -4.71 -20.27
N THR A 291 -12.17 -4.83 -20.45
CA THR A 291 -12.78 -6.00 -21.10
C THR A 291 -12.55 -5.97 -22.62
N PRO A 292 -12.73 -7.09 -23.34
CA PRO A 292 -12.70 -7.10 -24.81
C PRO A 292 -13.66 -6.11 -25.48
N GLU A 293 -14.74 -5.73 -24.79
CA GLU A 293 -15.74 -4.74 -25.23
C GLU A 293 -15.32 -3.29 -24.91
N GLY A 294 -14.18 -3.09 -24.25
CA GLY A 294 -13.64 -1.78 -23.91
C GLY A 294 -14.15 -1.19 -22.59
N GLU A 295 -14.77 -1.99 -21.72
CA GLU A 295 -15.28 -1.52 -20.43
C GLU A 295 -14.20 -1.52 -19.35
N TYR A 296 -14.13 -0.44 -18.56
CA TYR A 296 -13.18 -0.29 -17.47
C TYR A 296 -13.79 -0.78 -16.15
N VAL A 297 -13.13 -1.75 -15.51
CA VAL A 297 -13.58 -2.34 -14.26
C VAL A 297 -12.55 -2.12 -13.16
N PHE A 298 -12.99 -1.56 -12.04
CA PHE A 298 -12.16 -1.37 -10.85
C PHE A 298 -12.01 -2.69 -10.08
N LEU A 299 -10.78 -3.09 -9.76
CA LEU A 299 -10.51 -4.29 -8.97
C LEU A 299 -10.16 -3.98 -7.51
N GLU A 300 -9.10 -3.20 -7.29
CA GLU A 300 -8.64 -2.90 -5.93
C GLU A 300 -7.85 -1.58 -5.85
N ASN A 301 -7.79 -1.04 -4.63
CA ASN A 301 -6.96 0.08 -4.27
C ASN A 301 -5.79 -0.40 -3.42
N ASN A 302 -4.57 -0.06 -3.84
CA ASN A 302 -3.35 -0.31 -3.10
C ASN A 302 -2.71 1.01 -2.64
N PRO A 303 -3.08 1.52 -1.44
CA PRO A 303 -2.67 2.84 -0.96
C PRO A 303 -1.18 2.91 -0.61
N ASN A 304 -0.46 1.78 -0.63
CA ASN A 304 0.99 1.68 -0.46
C ASN A 304 1.60 0.76 -1.53
N GLY A 305 1.00 0.72 -2.72
CA GLY A 305 1.45 -0.12 -3.83
C GLY A 305 2.90 0.11 -4.19
N GLN A 306 3.56 -0.91 -4.74
CA GLN A 306 4.87 -0.74 -5.37
C GLN A 306 4.66 -0.03 -6.72
N PHE A 307 5.53 0.94 -7.02
CA PHE A 307 5.55 1.65 -8.31
C PHE A 307 6.88 1.55 -9.06
N LEU A 308 7.97 1.14 -8.39
CA LEU A 308 9.31 1.23 -8.97
C LEU A 308 9.48 0.29 -10.17
N TYR A 309 8.94 -0.93 -10.09
CA TYR A 309 8.99 -1.87 -11.21
C TYR A 309 8.26 -1.32 -12.46
N VAL A 310 7.17 -0.58 -12.26
CA VAL A 310 6.45 0.07 -13.37
C VAL A 310 7.30 1.17 -13.98
N GLU A 311 7.95 2.02 -13.17
CA GLU A 311 8.88 3.04 -13.67
C GLU A 311 10.11 2.44 -14.35
N GLN A 312 10.62 1.29 -13.88
CA GLN A 312 11.74 0.61 -14.54
C GLN A 312 11.37 0.12 -15.94
N LEU A 313 10.12 -0.31 -16.13
CA LEU A 313 9.59 -0.77 -17.42
C LEU A 313 9.09 0.40 -18.29
N ILE A 314 8.70 1.52 -17.67
CA ILE A 314 8.21 2.75 -18.31
C ILE A 314 8.95 3.97 -17.73
N PRO A 315 10.25 4.18 -18.11
CA PRO A 315 11.09 5.21 -17.50
C PRO A 315 10.60 6.64 -17.69
N GLU A 316 9.76 6.90 -18.70
CA GLU A 316 9.15 8.20 -18.95
C GLU A 316 8.20 8.65 -17.84
N PHE A 317 7.70 7.74 -16.99
CA PHE A 317 6.81 8.10 -15.88
C PHE A 317 7.51 8.94 -14.81
N LYS A 318 8.80 8.70 -14.54
CA LYS A 318 9.57 9.44 -13.51
C LYS A 318 8.81 9.58 -12.19
N MET A 319 8.24 8.48 -11.69
CA MET A 319 7.42 8.50 -10.47
C MET A 319 8.26 8.80 -9.22
N LEU A 320 9.53 8.37 -9.18
CA LEU A 320 10.48 8.76 -8.13
C LEU A 320 10.64 10.28 -8.06
N ASP A 321 10.80 10.95 -9.21
CA ASP A 321 10.86 12.42 -9.26
C ASP A 321 9.55 13.04 -8.79
N ALA A 322 8.39 12.49 -9.20
CA ALA A 322 7.09 13.00 -8.76
C ALA A 322 6.89 12.92 -7.23
N VAL A 323 7.39 11.87 -6.59
CA VAL A 323 7.42 11.75 -5.12
C VAL A 323 8.36 12.79 -4.52
N ALA A 324 9.59 12.89 -5.03
CA ALA A 324 10.60 13.81 -4.52
C ALA A 324 10.18 15.29 -4.66
N ASP A 325 9.66 15.67 -5.83
CA ASP A 325 9.12 16.99 -6.13
C ASP A 325 8.10 17.38 -5.07
N ARG A 326 7.03 16.58 -4.92
CA ARG A 326 5.94 16.92 -4.01
C ARG A 326 6.41 16.99 -2.56
N LEU A 327 7.22 16.04 -2.09
CA LEU A 327 7.71 16.06 -0.70
C LEU A 327 8.57 17.31 -0.43
N SER A 328 9.42 17.70 -1.38
CA SER A 328 10.27 18.89 -1.26
C SER A 328 9.47 20.20 -1.33
N GLU A 329 8.48 20.30 -2.22
CA GLU A 329 7.59 21.46 -2.35
C GLU A 329 6.81 21.73 -1.06
N GLU A 330 6.23 20.69 -0.47
CA GLU A 330 5.43 20.79 0.75
C GLU A 330 6.29 21.10 1.97
N ALA A 331 7.52 20.56 2.02
CA ALA A 331 8.49 20.90 3.05
C ALA A 331 8.97 22.36 2.95
N ALA A 332 9.06 22.93 1.75
CA ALA A 332 9.42 24.33 1.54
C ALA A 332 8.28 25.32 1.84
N CYS A 333 7.02 24.96 1.53
CA CYS A 333 5.87 25.86 1.66
C CYS A 333 5.39 26.11 3.09
N ARG A 334 5.66 25.19 4.03
CA ARG A 334 5.22 25.31 5.42
C ARG A 334 6.30 26.02 6.25
N ILE A 335 6.17 27.32 6.45
CA ILE A 335 7.02 28.11 7.39
C ILE A 335 6.56 27.88 8.83
#